data_AF-A0A8D0GPU6-F1
#
_entry.id   AF-A0A8D0GPU6-F1
#
_cell.length_a   1.000
_cell.length_b   1.000
_cell.length_c   1.000
_cell.angle_alpha   90.00
_cell.angle_beta   90.00
_cell.angle_gamma   90.00
#
_symmetry.space_group_name_H-M   'P 1'
#
loop_
_entity.id
_entity.type
_entity.pdbx_description
1 polymer ?
#
loop_
_entity_poly.entity_id
_entity_poly.type
_entity_poly.pdbx_seq_one_letter_code
_entity_poly.pdbx_strand_id
1 'polypeptide(L)'
;MAAPVGPMKFWKPGTEGPGVSISEERQSAGESTGVAVLYNPYASLSIEQQRQRLPVFKLRNHILYLVENYQTLVIIGETGCGKSTQIPQYLAEAGWTAEARVVGVTQPRRVAAVSSAWVEGEE
;
A
#
# COMPACT_ATOMS: atom_id res chain seq x y z
N MET A 1 32.32 -14.76 19.35
CA MET A 1 32.50 -15.17 17.94
C MET A 1 31.57 -14.30 17.11
N ALA A 2 32.12 -13.38 16.32
CA ALA A 2 31.36 -12.46 15.48
C ALA A 2 31.15 -13.09 14.09
N ALA A 3 29.91 -13.07 13.59
CA ALA A 3 29.59 -13.52 12.23
C ALA A 3 30.10 -12.50 11.20
N PRO A 4 30.70 -12.93 10.07
CA PRO A 4 31.15 -12.01 9.04
C PRO A 4 29.94 -11.43 8.29
N VAL A 5 29.77 -10.12 8.39
CA VAL A 5 28.80 -9.34 7.61
C VAL A 5 29.36 -9.17 6.21
N GLY A 6 29.05 -10.12 5.31
CA GLY A 6 29.30 -9.96 3.87
C GLY A 6 28.35 -8.91 3.27
N PRO A 7 28.76 -8.18 2.20
CA PRO A 7 27.92 -7.16 1.61
C PRO A 7 26.66 -7.79 1.02
N MET A 8 25.50 -7.36 1.52
CA MET A 8 24.20 -7.83 1.04
C MET A 8 24.04 -7.44 -0.43
N LYS A 9 24.02 -8.45 -1.30
CA LYS A 9 23.93 -8.28 -2.76
C LYS A 9 22.58 -7.63 -3.06
N PHE A 10 22.60 -6.35 -3.40
CA PHE A 10 21.45 -5.57 -3.85
C PHE A 10 20.88 -6.19 -5.14
N TRP A 11 19.67 -6.71 -5.11
CA TRP A 11 18.98 -7.23 -6.29
C TRP A 11 18.48 -6.04 -7.12
N LYS A 12 19.01 -5.89 -8.33
CA LYS A 12 18.64 -4.81 -9.25
C LYS A 12 17.30 -5.12 -9.93
N PRO A 13 16.49 -4.11 -10.28
CA PRO A 13 15.26 -4.31 -11.04
C PRO A 13 15.54 -5.09 -12.34
N GLY A 14 14.84 -6.21 -12.55
CA GLY A 14 14.99 -7.08 -13.74
C GLY A 14 15.52 -8.49 -13.50
N THR A 15 15.80 -8.91 -12.26
CA THR A 15 16.11 -10.32 -11.95
C THR A 15 14.88 -11.10 -11.53
N GLU A 16 14.60 -12.19 -12.23
CA GLU A 16 13.55 -13.17 -11.94
C GLU A 16 13.91 -13.95 -10.68
N GLY A 17 13.14 -13.75 -9.60
CA GLY A 17 13.23 -14.58 -8.40
C GLY A 17 12.61 -15.96 -8.64
N PRO A 18 13.07 -17.02 -7.94
CA PRO A 18 12.54 -18.35 -8.17
C PRO A 18 11.10 -18.45 -7.66
N GLY A 19 10.15 -18.67 -8.58
CA GLY A 19 8.89 -19.34 -8.25
C GLY A 19 7.65 -18.49 -7.94
N VAL A 20 7.48 -17.31 -8.55
CA VAL A 20 6.16 -16.64 -8.55
C VAL A 20 5.72 -16.38 -9.98
N SER A 21 4.87 -17.26 -10.51
CA SER A 21 4.15 -17.05 -11.77
C SER A 21 3.09 -15.96 -11.54
N ILE A 22 3.46 -14.71 -11.80
CA ILE A 22 2.50 -13.63 -11.93
C ILE A 22 1.90 -13.78 -13.33
N SER A 23 0.67 -14.27 -13.41
CA SER A 23 -0.12 -14.30 -14.63
C SER A 23 -0.32 -12.85 -15.11
N GLU A 24 0.40 -12.47 -16.16
CA GLU A 24 0.24 -11.21 -16.87
C GLU A 24 -1.09 -11.23 -17.64
N GLU A 25 -2.10 -10.52 -17.16
CA GLU A 25 -3.27 -10.19 -17.95
C GLU A 25 -3.33 -8.68 -18.17
N ARG A 26 -2.43 -8.21 -19.05
CA ARG A 26 -2.43 -6.83 -19.53
C ARG A 26 -3.04 -6.80 -20.92
N GLN A 27 -4.37 -6.65 -20.99
CA GLN A 27 -5.02 -6.25 -22.25
C GLN A 27 -4.89 -4.74 -22.39
N SER A 28 -4.03 -4.30 -23.31
CA SER A 28 -3.88 -2.90 -23.71
C SER A 28 -5.04 -2.49 -24.63
N ALA A 29 -5.90 -1.59 -24.18
CA ALA A 29 -6.85 -0.90 -25.04
C ALA A 29 -6.59 0.62 -24.98
N GLY A 30 -6.04 1.14 -26.08
CA GLY A 30 -6.32 2.48 -26.63
C GLY A 30 -5.94 3.72 -25.80
N GLU A 31 -4.93 4.44 -26.27
CA GLU A 31 -4.71 5.86 -25.97
C GLU A 31 -5.98 6.70 -26.13
N SER A 32 -6.38 7.41 -25.07
CA SER A 32 -7.17 8.64 -25.17
C SER A 32 -6.64 9.66 -24.17
N THR A 33 -5.97 10.67 -24.70
CA THR A 33 -5.52 11.89 -24.03
C THR A 33 -6.75 12.74 -23.66
N GLY A 34 -7.43 12.36 -22.59
CA GLY A 34 -8.39 13.21 -21.88
C GLY A 34 -8.06 13.14 -20.40
N VAL A 35 -8.05 14.28 -19.70
CA VAL A 35 -8.04 14.27 -18.24
C VAL A 35 -9.33 13.57 -17.82
N ALA A 36 -9.23 12.28 -17.50
CA ALA A 36 -10.34 11.52 -16.95
C ALA A 36 -10.63 12.13 -15.58
N VAL A 37 -11.70 12.93 -15.51
CA VAL A 37 -12.37 13.18 -14.24
C VAL A 37 -12.75 11.80 -13.73
N LEU A 38 -12.00 11.31 -12.75
CA LEU A 38 -12.26 10.04 -12.09
C LEU A 38 -13.57 10.19 -11.32
N TYR A 39 -14.68 9.92 -12.00
CA TYR A 39 -15.98 9.81 -11.37
C TYR A 39 -15.93 8.59 -10.43
N ASN A 40 -16.08 8.82 -9.14
CA ASN A 40 -16.28 7.74 -8.18
C ASN A 40 -17.78 7.37 -8.21
N PRO A 41 -18.18 6.29 -8.91
CA PRO A 41 -19.60 5.89 -8.98
C PRO A 41 -20.15 5.46 -7.61
N TYR A 42 -19.28 5.32 -6.61
CA TYR A 42 -19.62 4.93 -5.26
C TYR A 42 -19.65 6.13 -4.30
N ALA A 43 -19.60 7.38 -4.79
CA ALA A 43 -19.62 8.59 -3.97
C ALA A 43 -20.83 8.67 -3.02
N SER A 44 -21.95 8.02 -3.36
CA SER A 44 -23.16 7.96 -2.53
C SER A 44 -23.12 6.92 -1.41
N LEU A 45 -22.06 6.10 -1.34
CA LEU A 45 -21.90 5.07 -0.32
C LEU A 45 -21.14 5.63 0.89
N SER A 46 -21.35 5.02 2.06
CA SER A 46 -20.59 5.40 3.24
C SER A 46 -19.09 5.16 3.03
N ILE A 47 -18.26 5.93 3.72
CA ILE A 47 -16.79 5.83 3.63
C ILE A 47 -16.34 4.40 3.95
N GLU A 48 -16.95 3.75 4.94
CA GLU A 48 -16.69 2.35 5.27
C GLU A 48 -16.97 1.39 4.11
N GLN A 49 -18.12 1.55 3.43
CA GLN A 49 -18.50 0.72 2.29
C GLN A 49 -17.62 0.96 1.06
N GLN A 50 -17.07 2.17 0.92
CA GLN A 50 -16.08 2.46 -0.12
C GLN A 50 -14.75 1.78 0.19
N ARG A 51 -14.29 1.83 1.45
CA ARG A 51 -13.04 1.19 1.91
C ARG A 51 -13.07 -0.32 1.75
N GLN A 52 -14.18 -0.97 2.11
CA GLN A 52 -14.35 -2.42 1.95
C GLN A 52 -14.25 -2.89 0.48
N ARG A 53 -14.50 -2.00 -0.49
CA ARG A 53 -14.36 -2.30 -1.92
C ARG A 53 -12.93 -2.16 -2.44
N LEU A 54 -12.03 -1.50 -1.70
CA LEU A 54 -10.65 -1.37 -2.13
C LEU A 54 -9.96 -2.74 -2.15
N PRO A 55 -9.18 -3.08 -3.20
CA PRO A 55 -8.52 -4.37 -3.31
C PRO A 55 -7.66 -4.74 -2.08
N VAL A 56 -7.06 -3.74 -1.43
CA VAL A 56 -6.23 -3.94 -0.23
C VAL A 56 -7.02 -4.46 0.98
N PHE A 57 -8.34 -4.22 1.05
CA PHE A 57 -9.16 -4.67 2.19
C PHE A 57 -9.16 -6.19 2.35
N LYS A 58 -9.23 -6.93 1.23
CA LYS A 58 -9.18 -8.40 1.24
C LYS A 58 -7.86 -8.95 1.79
N LEU A 59 -6.78 -8.16 1.70
CA LEU A 59 -5.43 -8.55 2.12
C LEU A 59 -5.07 -8.02 3.52
N ARG A 60 -5.98 -7.32 4.21
CA ARG A 60 -5.74 -6.69 5.53
C ARG A 60 -5.06 -7.64 6.53
N ASN A 61 -5.68 -8.80 6.78
CA ASN A 61 -5.18 -9.76 7.77
C ASN A 61 -3.81 -10.35 7.37
N HIS A 62 -3.60 -10.56 6.07
CA HIS A 62 -2.34 -11.08 5.56
C HIS A 62 -1.21 -10.03 5.73
N ILE A 63 -1.50 -8.76 5.46
CA ILE A 63 -0.55 -7.66 5.67
C ILE A 63 -0.17 -7.57 7.16
N LEU A 64 -1.15 -7.58 8.07
CA LEU A 64 -0.89 -7.51 9.51
C LEU A 64 -0.01 -8.68 9.99
N TYR A 65 -0.33 -9.90 9.57
CA TYR A 65 0.49 -11.08 9.86
C TYR A 65 1.93 -10.90 9.35
N LEU A 66 2.12 -10.43 8.12
CA LEU A 66 3.46 -10.22 7.57
C LEU A 66 4.23 -9.12 8.30
N VAL A 67 3.56 -8.05 8.74
CA VAL A 67 4.20 -6.97 9.51
C VAL A 67 4.66 -7.45 10.90
N GLU A 68 3.92 -8.36 11.53
CA GLU A 68 4.33 -8.96 12.81
C GLU A 68 5.53 -9.92 12.66
N ASN A 69 5.59 -10.66 11.55
CA ASN A 69 6.63 -11.68 11.35
C ASN A 69 7.91 -11.16 10.69
N TYR A 70 7.83 -10.08 9.92
CA TYR A 70 8.94 -9.56 9.13
C TYR A 70 9.21 -8.10 9.45
N GLN A 71 10.46 -7.78 9.78
CA GLN A 71 10.91 -6.40 10.04
C GLN A 71 10.78 -5.49 8.81
N THR A 72 10.76 -6.05 7.59
CA THR A 72 10.65 -5.28 6.35
C THR A 72 9.72 -6.00 5.39
N LEU A 73 8.69 -5.28 4.93
CA LEU A 73 7.69 -5.77 4.00
C LEU A 73 7.63 -4.87 2.76
N VAL A 74 7.70 -5.46 1.58
CA VAL A 74 7.55 -4.76 0.30
C VAL A 74 6.16 -5.07 -0.26
N ILE A 75 5.32 -4.05 -0.38
CA ILE A 75 3.95 -4.19 -0.89
C ILE A 75 3.89 -3.57 -2.29
N ILE A 76 3.52 -4.39 -3.28
CA ILE A 76 3.34 -3.97 -4.67
C ILE A 76 1.85 -3.96 -4.98
N GLY A 77 1.37 -2.89 -5.62
CA GLY A 77 0.00 -2.83 -6.12
C GLY A 77 -0.24 -1.57 -6.92
N GLU A 78 -1.22 -1.59 -7.82
CA GLU A 78 -1.54 -0.48 -8.72
C GLU A 78 -1.98 0.79 -7.98
N THR A 79 -1.80 1.96 -8.60
CA THR A 79 -2.31 3.23 -8.06
C THR A 79 -3.84 3.16 -7.88
N GLY A 80 -4.36 3.64 -6.76
CA GLY A 80 -5.81 3.59 -6.47
C GLY A 80 -6.28 2.34 -5.72
N CYS A 81 -5.42 1.34 -5.48
CA CYS A 81 -5.84 0.16 -4.70
C CYS A 81 -5.93 0.37 -3.17
N GLY A 82 -5.60 1.57 -2.68
CA GLY A 82 -5.72 1.94 -1.26
C GLY A 82 -4.45 1.78 -0.40
N LYS A 83 -3.28 1.50 -0.97
CA LYS A 83 -2.03 1.26 -0.19
C LYS A 83 -1.70 2.39 0.78
N SER A 84 -1.51 3.60 0.27
CA SER A 84 -1.05 4.76 1.07
C SER A 84 -2.11 5.31 2.01
N THR A 85 -3.37 4.84 1.92
CA THR A 85 -4.50 5.34 2.71
C THR A 85 -5.07 4.31 3.68
N GLN A 86 -4.93 3.01 3.42
CA GLN A 86 -5.55 1.97 4.26
C GLN A 86 -4.54 1.21 5.10
N ILE A 87 -3.30 1.05 4.62
CA ILE A 87 -2.26 0.34 5.38
C ILE A 87 -1.95 1.04 6.71
N PRO A 88 -1.75 2.38 6.75
CA PRO A 88 -1.49 3.07 8.02
C PRO A 88 -2.66 2.94 9.01
N GLN A 89 -3.90 3.02 8.52
CA GLN A 89 -5.11 2.80 9.32
C GLN A 89 -5.15 1.41 9.95
N TYR A 90 -4.88 0.36 9.18
CA TYR A 90 -4.87 -1.00 9.71
C TYR A 90 -3.80 -1.20 10.79
N LEU A 91 -2.64 -0.54 10.65
CA LEU A 91 -1.58 -0.58 11.66
C LEU A 91 -2.02 0.14 12.94
N ALA A 92 -2.65 1.31 12.82
CA ALA A 92 -3.21 2.03 13.96
C ALA A 92 -4.29 1.21 14.68
N GLU A 93 -5.25 0.64 13.94
CA GLU A 93 -6.31 -0.24 14.45
C GLU A 93 -5.76 -1.51 15.12
N ALA A 94 -4.65 -2.06 14.60
CA ALA A 94 -3.98 -3.23 15.16
C ALA A 94 -3.10 -2.88 16.38
N GLY A 95 -3.08 -1.62 16.83
CA GLY A 95 -2.36 -1.21 18.04
C GLY A 95 -0.87 -0.91 17.82
N TRP A 96 -0.40 -0.77 16.57
CA TRP A 96 1.00 -0.42 16.30
C TRP A 96 1.37 1.02 16.68
N THR A 97 0.37 1.86 16.92
CA THR A 97 0.51 3.22 17.45
C THR A 97 0.30 3.29 18.97
N ALA A 98 0.07 2.15 19.63
CA ALA A 98 -0.01 2.10 21.09
C ALA A 98 1.37 2.38 21.73
N GLU A 99 1.39 2.68 23.04
CA GLU A 99 2.63 2.84 23.82
C GLU A 99 3.57 3.93 23.28
N ALA A 100 3.02 5.06 22.83
CA ALA A 100 3.76 6.19 22.26
C ALA A 100 4.56 5.87 20.99
N ARG A 101 4.18 4.82 20.26
CA ARG A 101 4.72 4.51 18.92
C ARG A 101 3.97 5.31 17.84
N VAL A 102 4.67 5.63 16.75
CA VAL A 102 4.11 6.44 15.65
C VAL A 102 4.34 5.71 14.33
N VAL A 103 3.31 5.69 13.49
CA VAL A 103 3.40 5.23 12.10
C VAL A 103 3.71 6.43 11.21
N GLY A 104 4.90 6.42 10.59
CA GLY A 104 5.31 7.46 9.65
C GLY A 104 4.98 7.08 8.22
N VAL A 105 4.16 7.89 7.54
CA VAL A 105 3.86 7.73 6.11
C VAL A 105 4.59 8.81 5.34
N THR A 106 5.48 8.42 4.41
CA THR A 106 6.20 9.36 3.56
C THR A 106 5.61 9.38 2.16
N GLN A 107 5.58 10.56 1.54
CA GLN A 107 5.14 10.73 0.16
C GLN A 107 6.19 11.56 -0.60
N PRO A 108 6.47 11.24 -1.88
CA PRO A 108 7.47 11.97 -2.66
C PRO A 108 7.05 13.41 -2.97
N ARG A 109 5.76 13.75 -2.86
CA ARG A 109 5.22 15.08 -3.11
C ARG A 109 4.55 15.62 -1.85
N ARG A 110 4.82 16.88 -1.52
CA ARG A 110 4.18 17.59 -0.39
C ARG A 110 2.66 17.56 -0.49
N VAL A 111 2.10 17.82 -1.67
CA VAL A 111 0.64 17.83 -1.89
C VAL A 111 0.02 16.48 -1.55
N ALA A 112 0.69 15.38 -1.90
CA ALA A 112 0.22 14.02 -1.59
C ALA A 112 0.27 13.73 -0.08
N ALA A 113 1.34 14.16 0.62
CA ALA A 113 1.44 14.02 2.07
C ALA A 113 0.31 14.77 2.79
N VAL A 114 0.08 16.02 2.38
CA VAL A 114 -0.97 16.87 2.95
C VAL A 114 -2.33 16.24 2.68
N SER A 115 -2.67 15.90 1.42
CA SER A 115 -3.97 15.31 1.09
C SER A 115 -4.24 13.99 1.82
N SER A 116 -3.23 13.13 1.97
CA SER A 116 -3.38 11.88 2.73
C SER A 116 -3.67 12.15 4.20
N ALA A 117 -2.99 13.12 4.82
CA ALA A 117 -3.24 13.50 6.21
C ALA A 117 -4.65 14.08 6.42
N TRP A 118 -5.15 14.92 5.50
CA TRP A 118 -6.53 15.43 5.58
C TRP A 118 -7.57 14.30 5.49
N VAL A 119 -7.36 13.34 4.58
CA VAL A 119 -8.25 12.18 4.41
C VAL A 119 -8.25 11.27 5.64
N GLU A 120 -7.15 11.25 6.38
CA GLU A 120 -6.96 10.39 7.56
C GLU A 120 -7.37 11.08 8.88
N GLY A 121 -7.42 12.42 8.90
CA GLY A 121 -7.79 13.23 10.07
C GLY A 121 -9.29 13.52 10.26
N GLU A 122 -10.13 13.21 9.27
CA GLU A 122 -11.60 13.24 9.41
C GLU A 122 -12.17 11.87 9.84
N GLU A 123 -11.56 11.25 10.83
CA GLU A 123 -12.08 10.08 11.57
C GLU A 123 -12.05 10.29 13.08
#